data_AF-A0A1P8DNT1-F1
#
_entry.id   AF-A0A1P8DNT1-F1
#
_cell.length_a   1.000
_cell.length_b   1.000
_cell.length_c   1.000
_cell.angle_alpha   90.00
_cell.angle_beta   90.00
_cell.angle_gamma   90.00
#
_symmetry.space_group_name_H-M   'P 1'
#
loop_
_entity.id
_entity.type
_entity.pdbx_description
1 polymer ?
#
loop_
_entity_poly.entity_id
_entity_poly.type
_entity_poly.pdbx_seq_one_letter_code
_entity_poly.pdbx_strand_id
1 'polypeptide(L)'
;MFGEAFKIYNKHQRVVVQFQYTETQKDEYPSVTIEIAPLLGTDANWQEKISVQLTRYELTSFTQVLFGLARLSEGAYHGSKRNKGFKLQHNGPEGISLSLSEAGQIKQCLFNPQERTELGSFIIRRLAMGWKMTVADVLAILRQSALLERTAKKTES
;
A
#
# COMPACT_ATOMS: atom_id res chain seq x y z
N MET A 1 -16.56 -13.76 3.71
CA MET A 1 -15.64 -14.50 2.83
C MET A 1 -14.25 -13.90 3.04
N PHE A 2 -13.25 -14.66 3.46
CA PHE A 2 -11.88 -14.13 3.57
C PHE A 2 -11.40 -13.81 2.15
N GLY A 3 -11.04 -12.56 1.87
CA GLY A 3 -10.67 -12.12 0.52
C GLY A 3 -9.32 -12.70 0.06
N GLU A 4 -8.93 -12.41 -1.17
CA GLU A 4 -7.59 -12.73 -1.71
C GLU A 4 -6.48 -12.03 -0.90
N ALA A 5 -5.35 -12.70 -0.68
CA ALA A 5 -4.22 -12.18 0.10
C ALA A 5 -2.90 -12.35 -0.66
N PHE A 6 -2.01 -11.37 -0.54
CA PHE A 6 -0.65 -11.39 -1.05
C PHE A 6 0.33 -11.22 0.11
N LYS A 7 1.33 -12.10 0.22
CA LYS A 7 2.28 -12.14 1.34
C LYS A 7 3.72 -12.05 0.85
N ILE A 8 4.53 -11.25 1.54
CA ILE A 8 5.97 -11.16 1.30
C ILE A 8 6.70 -11.45 2.60
N TYR A 9 7.62 -12.41 2.55
CA TYR A 9 8.46 -12.81 3.66
C TYR A 9 9.86 -12.23 3.49
N ASN A 10 10.19 -11.19 4.27
CA ASN A 10 11.52 -10.61 4.27
C ASN A 10 12.34 -11.22 5.41
N LYS A 11 13.11 -12.27 5.08
CA LYS A 11 13.94 -13.01 6.06
C LYS A 11 15.07 -12.16 6.63
N HIS A 12 15.59 -11.21 5.86
CA HIS A 12 16.67 -10.31 6.28
C HIS A 12 16.19 -9.33 7.34
N GLN A 13 15.02 -8.71 7.12
CA GLN A 13 14.40 -7.79 8.08
C GLN A 13 13.57 -8.51 9.16
N ARG A 14 13.50 -9.85 9.12
CA ARG A 14 12.74 -10.68 10.05
C ARG A 14 11.27 -10.26 10.17
N VAL A 15 10.64 -9.92 9.05
CA VAL A 15 9.22 -9.52 8.98
C VAL A 15 8.47 -10.23 7.84
N VAL A 16 7.16 -10.35 8.01
CA VAL A 16 6.22 -10.67 6.94
C VAL A 16 5.28 -9.49 6.75
N VAL A 17 4.94 -9.20 5.50
CA VAL A 17 3.88 -8.25 5.15
C VAL A 17 2.76 -8.98 4.43
N GLN A 18 1.53 -8.77 4.86
CA GLN A 18 0.32 -9.28 4.21
C GLN A 18 -0.53 -8.11 3.70
N PHE A 19 -0.96 -8.22 2.45
CA PHE A 19 -1.93 -7.35 1.82
C PHE A 19 -3.19 -8.17 1.58
N GLN A 20 -4.27 -7.82 2.26
CA GLN A 20 -5.52 -8.56 2.26
C GLN A 20 -6.60 -7.72 1.61
N TYR A 21 -7.30 -8.24 0.59
CA TYR A 21 -8.50 -7.59 0.08
C TYR A 21 -9.56 -7.53 1.18
N THR A 22 -10.06 -6.32 1.42
CA THR A 22 -11.10 -6.01 2.41
C THR A 22 -12.07 -5.00 1.83
N GLU A 23 -13.14 -4.70 2.56
CA GLU A 23 -14.09 -3.64 2.23
C GLU A 23 -14.09 -2.62 3.36
N THR A 24 -14.21 -1.35 3.01
CA THR A 24 -14.35 -0.29 4.01
C THR A 24 -15.66 -0.49 4.78
N GLN A 25 -15.62 -0.25 6.09
CA GLN A 25 -16.78 -0.53 6.95
C GLN A 25 -18.00 0.37 6.66
N LYS A 26 -17.79 1.57 6.11
CA LYS A 26 -18.85 2.58 5.96
C LYS A 26 -19.65 2.41 4.67
N ASP A 27 -18.99 2.05 3.58
CA ASP A 27 -19.54 2.10 2.21
C ASP A 27 -19.22 0.84 1.41
N GLU A 28 -18.73 -0.22 2.04
CA GLU A 28 -18.38 -1.51 1.43
C GLU A 28 -17.46 -1.36 0.21
N TYR A 29 -16.66 -0.30 0.17
CA TYR A 29 -15.83 0.01 -0.96
C TYR A 29 -14.62 -0.94 -1.01
N PRO A 30 -14.26 -1.48 -2.20
CA PRO A 30 -13.08 -2.32 -2.36
C PRO A 30 -11.80 -1.66 -1.83
N SER A 31 -11.21 -2.26 -0.80
CA SER A 31 -9.99 -1.78 -0.14
C SER A 31 -8.99 -2.91 0.11
N VAL A 32 -7.86 -2.55 0.73
CA VAL A 32 -6.79 -3.43 1.15
C VAL A 32 -6.43 -3.13 2.60
N THR A 33 -6.36 -4.18 3.41
CA THR A 33 -5.74 -4.13 4.74
C THR A 33 -4.30 -4.62 4.64
N ILE A 34 -3.40 -3.82 5.19
CA ILE A 34 -1.97 -4.09 5.26
C ILE A 34 -1.65 -4.51 6.68
N GLU A 35 -0.99 -5.64 6.83
CA GLU A 35 -0.48 -6.13 8.10
C GLU A 35 1.02 -6.38 8.00
N ILE A 36 1.80 -5.93 8.98
CA ILE A 36 3.21 -6.27 9.12
C ILE A 36 3.45 -6.92 10.48
N ALA A 37 4.05 -8.12 10.47
CA ALA A 37 4.33 -8.91 11.65
C ALA A 37 5.80 -9.33 11.69
N PRO A 38 6.41 -9.45 12.89
CA PRO A 38 7.74 -10.02 13.01
C PRO A 38 7.72 -11.54 12.73
N LEU A 39 8.85 -12.08 12.29
CA LEU A 39 9.05 -13.52 12.13
C LEU A 39 9.62 -14.13 13.42
N LEU A 40 8.98 -15.18 13.92
CA LEU A 40 9.50 -16.10 14.95
C LEU A 40 9.94 -17.38 14.23
N GLY A 41 11.26 -17.60 14.11
CA GLY A 41 11.79 -18.65 13.24
C GLY A 41 11.42 -18.39 11.78
N THR A 42 10.65 -19.29 11.17
CA THR A 42 10.08 -19.16 9.82
C THR A 42 8.64 -18.67 9.81
N ASP A 43 7.99 -18.62 10.97
CA ASP A 43 6.57 -18.32 11.11
C ASP A 43 6.32 -16.86 11.46
N ALA A 44 5.15 -16.38 11.06
CA ALA A 44 4.71 -15.03 11.33
C ALA A 44 4.07 -14.92 12.72
N ASN A 45 4.57 -14.01 13.56
CA ASN A 45 3.94 -13.68 14.84
C ASN A 45 2.83 -12.65 14.64
N TRP A 46 1.67 -13.12 14.19
CA TRP A 46 0.50 -12.25 13.95
C TRP A 46 -0.08 -11.60 15.21
N GLN A 47 0.29 -12.06 16.41
CA GLN A 47 -0.11 -11.42 17.66
C GLN A 47 0.58 -10.06 17.84
N GLU A 48 1.77 -9.89 17.27
CA GLU A 48 2.54 -8.64 17.33
C GLU A 48 2.46 -7.81 16.04
N LYS A 49 1.42 -8.02 15.23
CA LYS A 49 1.28 -7.28 13.96
C LYS A 49 0.85 -5.84 14.19
N ILE A 50 1.25 -4.96 13.27
CA ILE A 50 0.57 -3.67 13.05
C ILE A 50 -0.35 -3.84 11.84
N SER A 51 -1.59 -3.36 11.93
CA SER A 51 -2.62 -3.49 10.89
C SER A 51 -3.24 -2.14 10.55
N VAL A 52 -3.26 -1.79 9.26
CA VAL A 52 -3.87 -0.55 8.71
C VAL A 52 -4.74 -0.90 7.50
N GLN A 53 -5.97 -0.42 7.47
CA GLN A 53 -6.84 -0.53 6.29
C GLN A 53 -6.74 0.77 5.49
N LEU A 54 -6.44 0.68 4.20
CA LEU A 54 -6.43 1.86 3.34
C LEU A 54 -7.84 2.44 3.18
N THR A 55 -7.95 3.75 3.15
CA THR A 55 -9.15 4.42 2.65
C THR A 55 -9.20 4.34 1.12
N ARG A 56 -10.35 4.72 0.54
CA ARG A 56 -10.52 4.85 -0.92
C ARG A 56 -9.41 5.71 -1.56
N TYR A 57 -9.11 6.86 -0.98
CA TYR A 57 -8.13 7.79 -1.54
C TYR A 57 -6.69 7.32 -1.35
N GLU A 58 -6.41 6.70 -0.20
CA GLU A 58 -5.09 6.11 0.05
C GLU A 58 -4.81 4.92 -0.86
N LEU A 59 -5.81 4.09 -1.20
CA LEU A 59 -5.61 3.02 -2.17
C LEU A 59 -5.15 3.57 -3.53
N THR A 60 -5.72 4.70 -3.98
CA THR A 60 -5.30 5.39 -5.20
C THR A 60 -3.86 5.87 -5.11
N SER A 61 -3.50 6.63 -4.07
CA SER A 61 -2.15 7.19 -3.94
C SER A 61 -1.10 6.10 -3.68
N PHE A 62 -1.44 5.05 -2.93
CA PHE A 62 -0.62 3.86 -2.74
C PHE A 62 -0.31 3.19 -4.08
N THR A 63 -1.32 3.04 -4.95
CA THR A 63 -1.16 2.50 -6.30
C THR A 63 -0.24 3.40 -7.14
N GLN A 64 -0.40 4.73 -7.10
CA GLN A 64 0.47 5.65 -7.84
C GLN A 64 1.95 5.48 -7.45
N VAL A 65 2.24 5.28 -6.16
CA VAL A 65 3.61 5.04 -5.69
C VAL A 65 4.16 3.72 -6.21
N LEU A 66 3.39 2.62 -6.19
CA LEU A 66 3.85 1.31 -6.70
C LEU A 66 4.29 1.36 -8.17
N PHE A 67 3.63 2.19 -8.99
CA PHE A 67 3.97 2.39 -10.40
C PHE A 67 4.91 3.57 -10.67
N GLY A 68 5.51 4.16 -9.62
CA GLY A 68 6.47 5.27 -9.77
C GLY A 68 5.86 6.57 -10.31
N LEU A 69 4.53 6.71 -10.22
CA LEU A 69 3.80 7.91 -10.65
C LEU A 69 3.89 9.02 -9.58
N ALA A 70 3.96 8.61 -8.31
CA ALA A 70 4.21 9.46 -7.14
C ALA A 70 5.42 8.95 -6.35
N ARG A 71 6.07 9.82 -5.58
CA ARG A 71 7.22 9.44 -4.71
C ARG A 71 6.80 8.90 -3.35
N LEU A 72 5.65 9.34 -2.84
CA LEU A 72 5.22 9.12 -1.46
C LEU A 72 3.70 9.00 -1.39
N SER A 73 3.23 8.07 -0.57
CA SER A 73 1.84 7.97 -0.11
C SER A 73 1.88 7.72 1.39
N GLU A 74 1.14 8.51 2.14
CA GLU A 74 1.08 8.41 3.59
C GLU A 74 -0.35 8.59 4.07
N GLY A 75 -0.65 7.92 5.17
CA GLY A 75 -1.96 7.92 5.81
C GLY A 75 -1.80 7.88 7.31
N ALA A 76 -2.61 8.65 8.03
CA ALA A 76 -2.56 8.77 9.47
C ALA A 76 -3.97 8.69 10.08
N TYR A 77 -4.03 8.58 11.41
CA TYR A 77 -5.27 8.54 12.18
C TYR A 77 -6.16 7.33 11.89
N HIS A 78 -5.54 6.20 11.55
CA HIS A 78 -6.22 4.93 11.33
C HIS A 78 -6.60 4.22 12.63
N GLY A 79 -7.61 3.36 12.57
CA GLY A 79 -8.10 2.57 13.69
C GLY A 79 -8.96 3.35 14.70
N SER A 80 -9.64 2.65 15.60
CA SER A 80 -10.55 3.27 16.59
C SER A 80 -9.87 4.27 17.53
N LYS A 81 -8.59 4.06 17.83
CA LYS A 81 -7.77 4.96 18.67
C LYS A 81 -7.07 6.08 17.88
N ARG A 82 -7.24 6.14 16.55
CA ARG A 82 -6.63 7.14 15.65
C ARG A 82 -5.11 7.27 15.81
N ASN A 83 -4.44 6.18 16.15
CA ASN A 83 -3.02 6.15 16.51
C ASN A 83 -2.20 5.26 15.56
N LYS A 84 -2.76 4.96 14.37
CA LYS A 84 -2.12 4.14 13.35
C LYS A 84 -1.88 4.95 12.07
N GLY A 85 -0.86 4.54 11.32
CA GLY A 85 -0.58 5.12 10.02
C GLY A 85 0.29 4.23 9.15
N PHE A 86 0.43 4.62 7.89
CA PHE A 86 1.34 3.99 6.95
C PHE A 86 2.14 5.04 6.18
N LYS A 87 3.29 4.62 5.67
CA LYS A 87 4.11 5.37 4.73
C LYS A 87 4.63 4.41 3.66
N LEU A 88 4.31 4.68 2.40
CA LEU A 88 4.86 3.97 1.25
C LEU A 88 5.69 4.96 0.42
N GLN A 89 6.97 4.65 0.21
CA GLN A 89 7.88 5.51 -0.53
C GLN A 89 8.52 4.75 -1.71
N HIS A 90 8.56 5.41 -2.86
CA HIS A 90 9.24 4.90 -4.04
C HIS A 90 10.70 5.32 -4.05
N ASN A 91 11.61 4.33 -4.04
CA ASN A 91 13.06 4.54 -3.95
C ASN A 91 13.76 4.44 -5.32
N GLY A 92 13.00 4.64 -6.41
CA GLY A 92 13.53 4.62 -7.77
C GLY A 92 13.78 3.20 -8.26
N PRO A 93 14.97 2.89 -8.81
CA PRO A 93 15.29 1.54 -9.29
C PRO A 93 15.47 0.52 -8.16
N GLU A 94 15.65 0.96 -6.92
CA GLU A 94 15.85 0.08 -5.75
C GLU A 94 14.56 -0.54 -5.20
N GLY A 95 13.40 -0.15 -5.74
CA GLY A 95 12.08 -0.64 -5.31
C GLY A 95 11.35 0.35 -4.39
N ILE A 96 10.73 -0.14 -3.32
CA ILE A 96 9.90 0.66 -2.40
C ILE A 96 10.22 0.34 -0.93
N SER A 97 9.86 1.26 -0.03
CA SER A 97 9.80 1.02 1.40
C SER A 97 8.38 1.24 1.92
N LEU A 98 7.91 0.31 2.76
CA LEU A 98 6.64 0.42 3.48
C LEU A 98 6.92 0.42 4.97
N SER A 99 6.35 1.39 5.68
CA SER A 99 6.33 1.41 7.14
C SER A 99 4.90 1.51 7.63
N LEU A 100 4.55 0.71 8.65
CA LEU A 100 3.33 0.88 9.43
C LEU A 100 3.69 1.36 10.84
N SER A 101 2.87 2.26 11.38
CA SER A 101 3.01 2.76 12.73
C SER A 101 1.75 2.51 13.57
N GLU A 102 1.95 2.25 14.86
CA GLU A 102 0.88 2.12 15.86
C GLU A 102 1.41 2.56 17.23
N ALA A 103 0.78 3.58 17.83
CA ALA A 103 1.12 4.05 19.18
C ALA A 103 2.62 4.34 19.41
N GLY A 104 3.30 4.90 18.39
CA GLY A 104 4.73 5.21 18.44
C GLY A 104 5.66 4.05 18.05
N GLN A 105 5.14 2.83 17.93
CA GLN A 105 5.88 1.69 17.36
C GLN A 105 5.86 1.76 15.84
N ILE A 106 6.99 1.41 15.21
CA ILE A 106 7.13 1.38 13.74
C ILE A 106 7.67 0.02 13.33
N LYS A 107 7.06 -0.57 12.30
CA LYS A 107 7.59 -1.74 11.60
C LYS A 107 7.73 -1.40 10.12
N GLN A 108 8.83 -1.84 9.51
CA GLN A 108 9.18 -1.50 8.13
C GLN A 108 9.57 -2.74 7.34
N CYS A 109 9.26 -2.73 6.05
CA CYS A 109 9.74 -3.69 5.06
C CYS A 109 10.19 -2.95 3.79
N LEU A 110 11.32 -3.37 3.24
CA LEU A 110 11.78 -3.01 1.89
C LEU A 110 11.30 -4.07 0.92
N PHE A 111 10.95 -3.62 -0.29
CA PHE A 111 10.56 -4.49 -1.39
C PHE A 111 11.44 -4.17 -2.57
N ASN A 112 12.03 -5.21 -3.15
CA ASN A 112 12.81 -5.08 -4.37
C ASN A 112 11.90 -4.74 -5.58
N PRO A 113 12.46 -4.42 -6.75
CA PRO A 113 11.66 -4.04 -7.92
C PRO A 113 10.68 -5.10 -8.43
N GLN A 114 11.02 -6.38 -8.28
CA GLN A 114 10.17 -7.50 -8.67
C GLN A 114 8.97 -7.61 -7.71
N GLU A 115 9.24 -7.63 -6.40
CA GLU A 115 8.22 -7.64 -5.35
C GLU A 115 7.27 -6.45 -5.46
N ARG A 116 7.81 -5.25 -5.73
CA ARG A 116 7.01 -4.05 -6.02
C ARG A 116 6.06 -4.26 -7.20
N THR A 117 6.53 -4.91 -8.26
CA THR A 117 5.75 -5.13 -9.49
C THR A 117 4.63 -6.15 -9.24
N GLU A 118 4.93 -7.24 -8.55
CA GLU A 118 3.94 -8.24 -8.14
C GLU A 118 2.89 -7.63 -7.21
N LEU A 119 3.31 -6.88 -6.19
CA LEU A 119 2.43 -6.13 -5.31
C LEU A 119 1.59 -5.11 -6.09
N GLY A 120 2.20 -4.38 -7.03
CA GLY A 120 1.53 -3.45 -7.93
C GLY A 120 0.38 -4.11 -8.69
N SER A 121 0.60 -5.30 -9.24
CA SER A 121 -0.43 -6.06 -9.95
C SER A 121 -1.59 -6.47 -9.04
N PHE A 122 -1.29 -6.87 -7.80
CA PHE A 122 -2.29 -7.23 -6.81
C PHE A 122 -3.12 -6.02 -6.36
N ILE A 123 -2.49 -4.88 -6.07
CA ILE A 123 -3.17 -3.68 -5.57
C ILE A 123 -4.03 -3.03 -6.66
N ILE A 124 -3.52 -2.92 -7.90
CA ILE A 124 -4.27 -2.25 -8.97
C ILE A 124 -5.54 -3.00 -9.38
N ARG A 125 -5.54 -4.33 -9.29
CA ARG A 125 -6.76 -5.13 -9.48
C ARG A 125 -7.86 -4.70 -8.51
N ARG A 126 -7.52 -4.45 -7.24
CA ARG A 126 -8.50 -4.00 -6.23
C ARG A 126 -9.00 -2.59 -6.52
N LEU A 127 -8.10 -1.70 -6.92
CA LEU A 127 -8.49 -0.33 -7.31
C LEU A 127 -9.42 -0.34 -8.53
N ALA A 128 -9.11 -1.16 -9.54
CA ALA A 128 -9.93 -1.35 -10.74
C ALA A 128 -11.34 -1.86 -10.42
N MET A 129 -11.46 -2.82 -9.47
CA MET A 129 -12.77 -3.24 -8.96
C MET A 129 -13.55 -2.08 -8.33
N GLY A 130 -12.90 -1.27 -7.50
CA GLY A 130 -13.52 -0.10 -6.88
C GLY A 130 -13.98 0.96 -7.88
N TRP A 131 -13.20 1.16 -8.95
CA TRP A 131 -13.53 2.11 -10.04
C TRP A 131 -14.48 1.53 -11.09
N LYS A 132 -14.77 0.22 -11.03
CA LYS A 132 -15.58 -0.50 -12.03
C LYS A 132 -15.03 -0.33 -13.45
N MET A 133 -13.72 -0.44 -13.57
CA MET A 133 -12.97 -0.21 -14.81
C MET A 133 -11.96 -1.34 -15.04
N THR A 134 -11.41 -1.43 -16.25
CA THR A 134 -10.30 -2.35 -16.48
C THR A 134 -9.02 -1.82 -15.81
N VAL A 135 -8.07 -2.71 -15.50
CA VAL A 135 -6.75 -2.30 -14.99
C VAL A 135 -6.03 -1.35 -15.97
N ALA A 136 -6.23 -1.54 -17.28
CA ALA A 136 -5.65 -0.68 -18.31
C ALA A 136 -6.19 0.77 -18.21
N ASP A 137 -7.51 0.92 -18.03
CA ASP A 137 -8.14 2.24 -17.86
C ASP A 137 -7.64 2.93 -16.59
N VAL A 138 -7.55 2.19 -15.48
CA VAL A 138 -7.00 2.72 -14.22
C VAL A 138 -5.58 3.23 -14.42
N LEU A 139 -4.69 2.45 -15.05
CA LEU A 139 -3.33 2.90 -15.34
C LEU A 139 -3.31 4.14 -16.24
N ALA A 140 -4.16 4.22 -17.26
CA ALA A 140 -4.24 5.36 -18.14
C ALA A 140 -4.65 6.64 -17.38
N ILE A 141 -5.69 6.55 -16.54
CA ILE A 141 -6.16 7.66 -15.70
C ILE A 141 -5.08 8.10 -14.70
N LEU A 142 -4.45 7.15 -14.00
CA LEU A 142 -3.40 7.48 -13.02
C LEU A 142 -2.19 8.15 -13.68
N ARG A 143 -1.77 7.69 -14.86
CA ARG A 143 -0.70 8.32 -15.64
C ARG A 143 -1.07 9.74 -16.03
N GLN A 144 -2.29 9.96 -16.52
CA GLN A 144 -2.76 11.29 -16.89
C GLN A 144 -2.80 12.24 -15.67
N SER A 145 -3.31 11.77 -14.53
CA SER A 145 -3.31 12.54 -13.28
C SER A 145 -1.89 12.96 -12.88
N ALA A 146 -0.94 12.03 -12.92
CA ALA A 146 0.45 12.32 -12.58
C ALA A 146 1.13 13.32 -13.54
N LEU A 147 0.74 13.33 -14.82
CA LEU A 147 1.20 14.34 -15.78
C LEU A 147 0.69 15.74 -15.41
N LEU A 148 -0.59 15.87 -15.04
CA LEU A 148 -1.18 17.14 -14.63
C LEU A 148 -0.46 17.72 -13.40
N GLU A 149 -0.20 16.89 -12.38
CA GLU A 149 0.52 17.31 -11.17
C GLU A 149 1.96 17.78 -11.46
N ARG A 150 2.66 17.10 -12.38
CA ARG A 150 4.02 17.48 -12.79
C ARG A 150 4.04 18.79 -13.55
N THR A 151 3.04 19.02 -14.41
CA THR A 151 2.92 20.28 -15.17
C THR A 151 2.62 21.44 -14.24
N ALA A 152 1.66 21.27 -13.31
CA ALA A 152 1.33 22.31 -12.33
C ALA A 152 2.55 22.76 -11.50
N LYS A 153 3.34 21.82 -10.98
CA LYS A 153 4.56 22.13 -10.21
C LYS A 153 5.60 22.90 -11.00
N LYS A 154 5.71 22.69 -12.32
CA LYS A 154 6.62 23.44 -13.19
C LYS A 154 6.16 24.86 -13.47
N THR A 155 4.86 25.15 -13.36
CA THR A 155 4.32 26.49 -13.58
C THR A 155 4.45 27.37 -12.33
N GLU A 156 4.62 26.76 -11.16
CA GLU A 156 4.84 27.44 -9.87
C GLU A 156 6.32 27.66 -9.54
N SER A 157 7.26 27.17 -10.37
CA SER A 157 8.72 27.34 -10.20
C SER A 157 9.30 28.31 -11.23
#